data_AF-A0A7S0A8V1-F1
#
_entry.id   AF-A0A7S0A8V1-F1
#
_cell.length_a   1.000
_cell.length_b   1.000
_cell.length_c   1.000
_cell.angle_alpha   90.00
_cell.angle_beta   90.00
_cell.angle_gamma   90.00
#
_symmetry.space_group_name_H-M   'P 1'
#
loop_
_entity.id
_entity.type
_entity.pdbx_description
1 polymer ?
#
loop_
_entity_poly.entity_id
_entity_poly.type
_entity_poly.pdbx_seq_one_letter_code
_entity_poly.pdbx_strand_id
1 'polypeptide(L)'
;GLPPEQADLQQKGFAPGMYKAGARVPDLIGNLGGPSKVDFVVGFYNVSLTADLRASRGMSEAVYVDVDADLYTSSFEALDWVFRSRVARVGTLIGYDDWWVNPCSKGGEDLSPLETSEGKAHAQITEKYGVQFRCVAGPCRFVPEQASNSSYWGPI
;
A
#
# COMPACT_ATOMS: atom_id res chain seq x y z
N GLY A 1 1.20 -17.69 7.02
CA GLY A 1 -0.08 -16.98 7.04
C GLY A 1 0.10 -15.76 7.90
N LEU A 2 -0.59 -14.66 7.57
CA LEU A 2 -0.58 -13.46 8.41
C LEU A 2 -1.10 -13.80 9.82
N PRO A 3 -0.64 -13.10 10.87
CA PRO A 3 -1.19 -13.27 12.21
C PRO A 3 -2.69 -12.95 12.22
N PRO A 4 -3.47 -13.57 13.12
CA PRO A 4 -4.91 -13.36 13.18
C PRO A 4 -5.22 -11.93 13.62
N GLU A 5 -5.88 -11.16 12.76
CA GLU A 5 -6.46 -9.87 13.11
C GLU A 5 -7.75 -10.11 13.91
N GLN A 6 -7.85 -9.47 15.09
CA GLN A 6 -9.05 -9.55 15.91
C GLN A 6 -10.08 -8.52 15.40
N ALA A 7 -11.27 -9.00 15.08
CA ALA A 7 -12.49 -8.24 14.78
C ALA A 7 -12.69 -7.72 13.33
N ASP A 8 -11.92 -8.18 12.34
CA ASP A 8 -12.17 -7.76 10.96
C ASP A 8 -13.33 -8.50 10.28
N LEU A 9 -14.03 -7.76 9.42
CA LEU A 9 -15.08 -8.29 8.55
C LEU A 9 -14.47 -9.34 7.62
N GLN A 10 -14.86 -10.61 7.78
CA GLN A 10 -14.42 -11.65 6.85
C GLN A 10 -15.12 -11.50 5.50
N GLN A 11 -14.36 -11.13 4.48
CA GLN A 11 -14.79 -11.28 3.09
C GLN A 11 -14.88 -12.76 2.74
N LYS A 12 -16.10 -13.28 2.54
CA LYS A 12 -16.38 -14.70 2.26
C LYS A 12 -15.70 -15.24 0.99
N GLY A 13 -15.17 -14.38 0.12
CA GLY A 13 -14.46 -14.77 -1.09
C GLY A 13 -12.95 -14.94 -0.92
N PHE A 14 -12.37 -14.49 0.20
CA PHE A 14 -10.92 -14.44 0.35
C PHE A 14 -10.43 -15.70 1.05
N ALA A 15 -9.45 -16.37 0.46
CA ALA A 15 -8.84 -17.57 1.01
C ALA A 15 -7.31 -17.45 1.03
N PRO A 16 -6.63 -18.03 2.04
CA PRO A 16 -5.17 -18.06 2.07
C PRO A 16 -4.58 -18.65 0.79
N GLY A 17 -3.69 -17.90 0.14
CA GLY A 17 -3.01 -18.33 -1.09
C GLY A 17 -3.73 -18.01 -2.40
N MET A 18 -4.94 -17.42 -2.35
CA MET A 18 -5.69 -17.00 -3.54
C MET A 18 -4.89 -16.01 -4.42
N TYR A 19 -4.12 -15.13 -3.79
CA TYR A 19 -3.28 -14.12 -4.44
C TYR A 19 -1.80 -14.54 -4.56
N LYS A 20 -1.50 -15.85 -4.45
CA LYS A 20 -0.12 -16.32 -4.60
C LYS A 20 0.34 -16.09 -6.04
N ALA A 21 1.40 -15.29 -6.21
CA ALA A 21 1.99 -15.03 -7.52
C ALA A 21 2.37 -16.34 -8.24
N GLY A 22 1.95 -16.45 -9.50
CA GLY A 22 2.27 -17.59 -10.38
C GLY A 22 3.65 -17.49 -11.06
N ALA A 23 4.22 -16.29 -11.13
CA ALA A 23 5.52 -16.04 -11.75
C ALA A 23 6.67 -16.22 -10.76
N ARG A 24 7.83 -16.69 -11.25
CA ARG A 24 9.05 -16.77 -10.44
C ARG A 24 9.82 -15.45 -10.54
N VAL A 25 10.49 -15.07 -9.46
CA VAL A 25 11.31 -13.84 -9.40
C VAL A 25 12.31 -13.71 -10.56
N PRO A 26 13.07 -14.76 -10.95
CA PRO A 26 13.99 -14.64 -12.10
C PRO A 26 13.28 -14.30 -13.42
N ASP A 27 12.07 -14.82 -13.63
CA ASP A 27 11.29 -14.56 -14.83
C ASP A 27 10.80 -13.10 -14.84
N LEU A 28 10.34 -12.58 -13.68
CA LEU A 28 9.95 -11.18 -13.52
C LEU A 28 11.13 -10.23 -13.74
N ILE A 29 12.30 -10.53 -13.17
CA ILE A 29 13.52 -9.74 -13.36
C ILE A 29 13.88 -9.67 -14.85
N GLY A 30 13.83 -10.81 -15.55
CA GLY A 30 14.09 -10.87 -16.99
C GLY A 30 13.13 -9.99 -17.80
N ASN A 31 11.84 -10.05 -17.50
CA ASN A 31 10.81 -9.31 -18.21
C ASN A 31 10.83 -7.79 -17.93
N LEU A 32 11.32 -7.37 -16.76
CA LEU A 32 11.38 -5.97 -16.33
C LEU A 32 12.72 -5.29 -16.63
N GLY A 33 13.52 -5.84 -17.56
CA GLY A 33 14.75 -5.22 -18.03
C GLY A 33 16.03 -5.64 -17.30
N GLY A 34 15.96 -6.68 -16.47
CA GLY A 34 17.12 -7.32 -15.85
C GLY A 34 17.50 -6.75 -14.47
N PRO A 35 18.49 -7.38 -13.79
CA PRO A 35 18.84 -7.08 -12.40
C PRO A 35 19.48 -5.70 -12.18
N SER A 36 19.82 -4.97 -13.25
CA SER A 36 20.28 -3.58 -13.16
C SER A 36 19.13 -2.57 -13.13
N LYS A 37 17.89 -3.01 -13.37
CA LYS A 37 16.69 -2.18 -13.44
C LYS A 37 15.67 -2.50 -12.35
N VAL A 38 15.61 -3.77 -11.92
CA VAL A 38 14.67 -4.23 -10.92
C VAL A 38 15.35 -5.15 -9.91
N ASP A 39 14.90 -5.07 -8.66
CA ASP A 39 15.25 -5.98 -7.58
C ASP A 39 13.97 -6.35 -6.81
N PHE A 40 13.97 -7.52 -6.17
CA PHE A 40 12.83 -8.03 -5.43
C PHE A 40 13.22 -8.34 -3.98
N VAL A 41 12.40 -7.87 -3.05
CA VAL A 41 12.52 -8.18 -1.62
C VAL A 41 11.39 -9.14 -1.25
N VAL A 42 11.70 -10.43 -1.15
CA VAL A 42 10.70 -11.48 -0.95
C VAL A 42 10.47 -11.71 0.54
N GLY A 43 9.21 -11.62 0.97
CA GLY A 43 8.75 -11.98 2.31
C GLY A 43 7.60 -11.10 2.78
N PHE A 44 7.02 -11.43 3.93
CA PHE A 44 6.05 -10.57 4.60
C PHE A 44 6.71 -9.25 5.02
N TYR A 45 5.97 -8.13 4.95
CA TYR A 45 6.52 -6.80 5.22
C TYR A 45 7.21 -6.70 6.60
N ASN A 46 6.60 -7.22 7.67
CA ASN A 46 7.24 -7.29 9.00
C ASN A 46 8.56 -8.08 9.07
N VAL A 47 8.80 -9.01 8.16
CA VAL A 47 10.01 -9.84 8.13
C VAL A 47 11.05 -9.26 7.17
N SER A 48 10.59 -8.84 5.99
CA SER A 48 11.47 -8.52 4.86
C SER A 48 11.93 -7.06 4.86
N LEU A 49 11.11 -6.14 5.40
CA LEU A 49 11.44 -4.72 5.51
C LEU A 49 12.26 -4.44 6.78
N THR A 50 13.51 -4.91 6.77
CA THR A 50 14.45 -4.74 7.88
C THR A 50 15.02 -3.32 7.93
N ALA A 51 15.55 -2.92 9.09
CA ALA A 51 16.09 -1.57 9.29
C ALA A 51 17.32 -1.28 8.40
N ASP A 52 18.09 -2.31 8.06
CA ASP A 52 19.30 -2.26 7.25
C ASP A 52 19.05 -2.48 5.75
N LEU A 53 17.84 -2.88 5.34
CA LEU A 53 17.49 -3.19 3.96
C LEU A 53 17.88 -2.08 2.98
N ARG A 54 17.59 -0.82 3.34
CA ARG A 54 17.93 0.33 2.49
C ARG A 54 19.43 0.39 2.20
N ALA A 55 20.25 0.25 3.25
CA ALA A 55 21.70 0.33 3.13
C ALA A 55 22.27 -0.90 2.41
N SER A 56 21.79 -2.10 2.75
CA SER A 56 22.27 -3.35 2.17
C SER A 56 21.95 -3.49 0.68
N ARG A 57 20.88 -2.84 0.22
CA ARG A 57 20.47 -2.79 -1.20
C ARG A 57 20.87 -1.51 -1.92
N GLY A 58 21.55 -0.57 -1.25
CA GLY A 58 21.95 0.70 -1.85
C GLY A 58 20.76 1.55 -2.34
N MET A 59 19.61 1.46 -1.67
CA MET A 59 18.39 2.15 -2.07
C MET A 59 18.47 3.66 -1.85
N SER A 60 18.12 4.41 -2.89
CA SER A 60 18.03 5.87 -2.87
C SER A 60 16.63 6.34 -2.42
N GLU A 61 16.44 7.65 -2.40
CA GLU A 61 15.14 8.26 -2.09
C GLU A 61 14.16 7.99 -3.22
N ALA A 62 12.92 7.66 -2.88
CA ALA A 62 11.89 7.35 -3.86
C ALA A 62 11.27 8.63 -4.44
N VAL A 63 11.12 8.67 -5.76
CA VAL A 63 10.27 9.67 -6.44
C VAL A 63 8.80 9.28 -6.30
N TYR A 64 8.51 7.98 -6.38
CA TYR A 64 7.16 7.41 -6.29
C TYR A 64 7.19 6.15 -5.43
N VAL A 65 6.17 5.99 -4.58
CA VAL A 65 5.90 4.78 -3.81
C VAL A 65 4.50 4.32 -4.18
N ASP A 66 4.41 3.06 -4.62
CA ASP A 66 3.15 2.40 -4.95
C ASP A 66 2.74 1.54 -3.77
N VAL A 67 1.54 1.76 -3.23
CA VAL A 67 0.97 0.94 -2.16
C VAL A 67 -0.23 0.18 -2.72
N ASP A 68 -0.02 -1.13 -2.85
CA ASP A 68 -1.00 -2.12 -3.31
C ASP A 68 -0.84 -3.32 -2.35
N ALA A 69 -1.49 -3.21 -1.20
CA ALA A 69 -1.30 -4.16 -0.10
C ALA A 69 -2.62 -4.67 0.50
N ASP A 70 -3.77 -4.13 0.08
CA ASP A 70 -5.15 -4.39 0.51
C ASP A 70 -5.43 -4.14 2.01
N LEU A 71 -4.59 -4.70 2.87
CA LEU A 71 -4.76 -4.82 4.31
C LEU A 71 -4.09 -3.66 5.04
N TYR A 72 -4.76 -3.21 6.11
CA TYR A 72 -4.23 -2.17 7.00
C TYR A 72 -2.84 -2.54 7.55
N THR A 73 -2.66 -3.75 8.08
CA THR A 73 -1.39 -4.14 8.71
C THR A 73 -0.25 -4.15 7.70
N SER A 74 -0.47 -4.70 6.50
CA SER A 74 0.53 -4.72 5.43
C SER A 74 0.89 -3.31 4.95
N SER A 75 -0.12 -2.47 4.76
CA SER A 75 0.06 -1.06 4.36
C SER A 75 0.82 -0.26 5.42
N PHE A 76 0.48 -0.43 6.69
CA PHE A 76 1.14 0.24 7.80
C PHE A 76 2.60 -0.17 7.92
N GLU A 77 2.89 -1.48 7.88
CA GLU A 77 4.27 -1.98 7.95
C GLU A 77 5.13 -1.47 6.79
N ALA A 78 4.57 -1.45 5.57
CA ALA A 78 5.25 -0.94 4.39
C ALA A 78 5.53 0.57 4.50
N LEU A 79 4.51 1.37 4.78
CA LEU A 79 4.64 2.83 4.93
C LEU A 79 5.55 3.19 6.09
N ASP A 80 5.42 2.51 7.24
CA ASP A 80 6.27 2.74 8.40
C ASP A 80 7.75 2.53 8.07
N TRP A 81 8.06 1.47 7.31
CA TRP A 81 9.41 1.26 6.80
C TRP A 81 9.86 2.35 5.85
N VAL A 82 9.03 2.75 4.89
CA VAL A 82 9.34 3.81 3.92
C VAL A 82 9.73 5.12 4.62
N PHE A 83 9.01 5.51 5.67
CA PHE A 83 9.30 6.73 6.44
C PHE A 83 10.50 6.56 7.38
N ARG A 84 10.58 5.50 8.21
CA ARG A 84 11.71 5.30 9.14
C ARG A 84 13.04 5.12 8.43
N SER A 85 13.04 4.47 7.26
CA SER A 85 14.24 4.27 6.44
C SER A 85 14.62 5.52 5.64
N ARG A 86 13.78 6.57 5.65
CA ARG A 86 13.93 7.81 4.86
C ARG A 86 13.99 7.54 3.35
N VAL A 87 13.27 6.52 2.89
CA VAL A 87 13.04 6.29 1.45
C VAL A 87 12.08 7.38 0.94
N ALA A 88 11.02 7.70 1.68
CA ALA A 88 10.19 8.86 1.39
C ALA A 88 10.79 10.15 1.96
N ARG A 89 10.76 11.22 1.15
CA ARG A 89 11.22 12.57 1.47
C ARG A 89 10.21 13.60 0.95
N VAL A 90 10.41 14.88 1.28
CA VAL A 90 9.59 15.95 0.68
C VAL A 90 9.75 15.91 -0.84
N GLY A 91 8.63 15.75 -1.54
CA GLY A 91 8.60 15.60 -3.00
C GLY A 91 8.35 14.17 -3.49
N THR A 92 8.39 13.16 -2.60
CA THR A 92 7.93 11.80 -2.92
C THR A 92 6.41 11.78 -3.12
N LEU A 93 5.96 11.15 -4.21
CA LEU A 93 4.54 10.84 -4.45
C LEU A 93 4.21 9.46 -3.88
N ILE A 94 3.01 9.28 -3.35
CA ILE A 94 2.53 7.99 -2.84
C ILE A 94 1.17 7.71 -3.47
N GLY A 95 1.10 6.65 -4.29
CA GLY A 95 -0.15 6.14 -4.85
C GLY A 95 -0.70 4.99 -4.03
N TYR A 96 -2.03 4.84 -4.08
CA TYR A 96 -2.80 3.82 -3.38
C TYR A 96 -3.73 3.11 -4.35
N ASP A 97 -3.74 1.78 -4.39
CA ASP A 97 -4.66 1.02 -5.24
C ASP A 97 -6.07 0.94 -4.63
N ASP A 98 -6.16 0.76 -3.29
CA ASP A 98 -7.41 0.37 -2.62
C ASP A 98 -8.08 1.48 -1.79
N TRP A 99 -7.66 2.74 -1.95
CA TRP A 99 -8.13 3.84 -1.11
C TRP A 99 -9.65 3.97 -1.03
N TRP A 100 -10.34 3.76 -2.16
CA TRP A 100 -11.79 3.88 -2.28
C TRP A 100 -12.54 2.54 -2.28
N VAL A 101 -11.83 1.41 -2.21
CA VAL A 101 -12.45 0.09 -2.39
C VAL A 101 -13.45 -0.23 -1.29
N ASN A 102 -13.10 -0.03 -0.01
CA ASN A 102 -14.05 -0.28 1.08
C ASN A 102 -15.23 0.71 1.10
N PRO A 103 -15.04 2.04 1.03
CA PRO A 103 -16.16 2.99 1.01
C PRO A 103 -17.12 2.81 -0.16
N CYS A 104 -16.63 2.35 -1.32
CA CYS A 104 -17.45 2.09 -2.51
C CYS A 104 -18.04 0.68 -2.54
N SER A 105 -17.68 -0.20 -1.59
CA SER A 105 -18.24 -1.54 -1.51
C SER A 105 -19.64 -1.54 -0.88
N LYS A 106 -20.47 -2.52 -1.24
CA LYS A 106 -21.81 -2.67 -0.66
C LYS A 106 -21.71 -2.91 0.85
N GLY A 107 -22.35 -2.04 1.63
CA GLY A 107 -22.29 -2.05 3.10
C GLY A 107 -21.14 -1.23 3.67
N GLY A 108 -20.31 -0.61 2.82
CA GLY A 108 -19.22 0.28 3.20
C GLY A 108 -19.54 1.77 2.99
N GLU A 109 -20.76 2.12 2.60
CA GLU A 109 -21.11 3.48 2.15
C GLU A 109 -20.93 4.56 3.24
N ASP A 110 -21.00 4.15 4.51
CA ASP A 110 -20.79 5.02 5.68
C ASP A 110 -19.32 4.98 6.19
N LEU A 111 -18.45 4.19 5.56
CA LEU A 111 -17.04 4.08 5.95
C LEU A 111 -16.22 5.23 5.38
N SER A 112 -15.42 5.86 6.23
CA SER A 112 -14.38 6.76 5.77
C SER A 112 -13.22 5.97 5.14
N PRO A 113 -12.65 6.40 4.00
CA PRO A 113 -11.43 5.80 3.47
C PRO A 113 -10.28 5.84 4.48
N LEU A 114 -10.24 6.87 5.33
CA LEU A 114 -9.21 7.04 6.36
C LEU A 114 -9.39 6.13 7.59
N GLU A 115 -10.48 5.36 7.65
CA GLU A 115 -10.77 4.46 8.77
C GLU A 115 -10.64 2.98 8.38
N THR A 116 -10.26 2.69 7.13
CA THR A 116 -10.13 1.33 6.62
C THR A 116 -8.81 1.12 5.85
N SER A 117 -8.32 -0.11 5.82
CA SER A 117 -7.21 -0.57 4.94
C SER A 117 -6.04 0.44 4.80
N GLU A 118 -5.64 0.75 3.56
CA GLU A 118 -4.55 1.66 3.20
C GLU A 118 -4.75 3.08 3.73
N GLY A 119 -5.97 3.61 3.67
CA GLY A 119 -6.25 4.97 4.12
C GLY A 119 -6.11 5.13 5.64
N LYS A 120 -6.46 4.10 6.42
CA LYS A 120 -6.17 4.06 7.86
C LYS A 120 -4.68 4.04 8.15
N ALA A 121 -3.91 3.25 7.40
CA ALA A 121 -2.46 3.24 7.52
C ALA A 121 -1.87 4.61 7.19
N HIS A 122 -2.33 5.26 6.12
CA HIS A 122 -1.94 6.62 5.76
C HIS A 122 -2.21 7.63 6.89
N ALA A 123 -3.41 7.61 7.46
CA ALA A 123 -3.79 8.53 8.54
C ALA A 123 -2.85 8.40 9.75
N GLN A 124 -2.55 7.16 10.15
CA GLN A 124 -1.65 6.92 11.28
C GLN A 124 -0.18 7.25 10.98
N ILE A 125 0.29 7.02 9.75
CA ILE A 125 1.65 7.38 9.34
C ILE A 125 1.82 8.89 9.30
N THR A 126 0.78 9.62 8.87
CA THR A 126 0.70 11.08 8.93
C THR A 126 0.95 11.57 10.35
N GLU A 127 0.21 11.02 11.32
CA GLU A 127 0.34 11.36 12.74
C GLU A 127 1.71 10.95 13.30
N LYS A 128 2.12 9.69 13.10
CA LYS A 128 3.34 9.10 13.66
C LYS A 128 4.60 9.86 13.26
N TYR A 129 4.69 10.32 12.01
CA TYR A 129 5.87 11.00 11.49
C TYR A 129 5.70 12.53 11.40
N GLY A 130 4.53 13.07 11.75
CA GLY A 130 4.24 14.50 11.67
C GLY A 130 4.38 15.07 10.25
N VAL A 131 4.05 14.26 9.24
CA VAL A 131 4.14 14.66 7.83
C VAL A 131 2.81 15.22 7.34
N GLN A 132 2.84 15.96 6.23
CA GLN A 132 1.64 16.47 5.58
C GLN A 132 1.61 16.01 4.13
N PHE A 133 0.48 15.47 3.72
CA PHE A 133 0.24 15.06 2.34
C PHE A 133 -0.57 16.12 1.61
N ARG A 134 -0.31 16.25 0.31
CA ARG A 134 -1.14 17.03 -0.60
C ARG A 134 -1.69 16.08 -1.64
N CYS A 135 -2.99 16.17 -1.86
CA CYS A 135 -3.64 15.55 -2.99
C CYS A 135 -3.03 16.07 -4.29
N VAL A 136 -2.46 15.18 -5.11
CA VAL A 136 -1.89 15.55 -6.42
C VAL A 136 -2.81 15.09 -7.55
N ALA A 137 -3.39 13.90 -7.45
CA ALA A 137 -4.35 13.39 -8.43
C ALA A 137 -5.42 12.49 -7.80
N GLY A 138 -6.55 12.35 -8.50
CA GLY A 138 -7.69 11.55 -8.07
C GLY A 138 -8.62 12.26 -7.07
N PRO A 139 -9.77 11.65 -6.76
CA PRO A 139 -10.64 12.18 -5.72
C PRO A 139 -9.95 11.95 -4.37
N CYS A 140 -9.55 13.03 -3.68
CA CYS A 140 -9.08 12.98 -2.29
C CYS A 140 -10.18 13.27 -1.27
N ARG A 141 -11.41 13.46 -1.77
CA ARG A 141 -12.63 13.57 -0.99
C ARG A 141 -13.65 12.64 -1.63
N PHE A 142 -14.41 11.94 -0.80
CA PHE A 142 -15.48 11.08 -1.28
C PHE A 142 -16.57 11.93 -1.94
N VAL A 143 -16.97 11.56 -3.15
CA VAL A 143 -18.09 12.17 -3.86
C VAL A 143 -19.11 11.06 -4.11
N PRO A 144 -20.18 10.95 -3.31
CA PRO A 144 -21.13 9.84 -3.38
C PRO A 144 -21.77 9.64 -4.76
N GLU A 145 -21.97 10.73 -5.50
CA GLU A 145 -22.53 10.72 -6.87
C GLU A 145 -21.60 10.02 -7.87
N GLN A 146 -20.32 9.95 -7.54
CA GLN A 146 -19.28 9.23 -8.24
C GLN A 146 -18.92 7.97 -7.45
N ALA A 147 -19.85 7.24 -6.84
CA ALA A 147 -19.55 5.92 -6.26
C ALA A 147 -20.00 4.77 -7.18
N SER A 148 -20.98 4.99 -8.04
CA SER A 148 -21.63 3.92 -8.83
C SER A 148 -21.00 3.58 -10.19
N ASN A 149 -20.01 4.36 -10.69
CA ASN A 149 -19.62 4.31 -12.11
C ASN A 149 -18.11 4.24 -12.43
N SER A 150 -17.20 4.06 -11.47
CA SER A 150 -15.76 4.11 -11.75
C SER A 150 -15.01 2.92 -11.17
N SER A 151 -14.05 2.42 -11.94
CA SER A 151 -12.83 1.82 -11.41
C SER A 151 -12.07 2.92 -10.66
N TYR A 152 -12.30 3.06 -9.36
CA TYR A 152 -11.71 4.12 -8.56
C TYR A 152 -10.27 3.78 -8.21
N TRP A 153 -9.34 4.37 -8.93
CA TRP A 153 -7.96 4.48 -8.48
C TRP A 153 -7.91 5.37 -7.23
N GLY A 154 -7.07 5.02 -6.26
CA GLY A 154 -6.82 5.87 -5.10
C GLY A 154 -6.11 7.17 -5.46
N PRO A 155 -6.00 8.11 -4.52
CA PRO A 155 -5.28 9.35 -4.74
C PRO A 155 -3.78 9.10 -4.91
N ILE A 156 -3.14 9.97 -5.68
CA ILE A 156 -1.67 10.13 -5.79
C ILE A 156 -1.27 11.44 -5.13
#